data_AF-W0UCY9-F1
#
_entry.id   AF-W0UCY9-F1
#
_cell.length_a   1.000
_cell.length_b   1.000
_cell.length_c   1.000
_cell.angle_alpha   90.00
_cell.angle_beta   90.00
_cell.angle_gamma   90.00
#
_symmetry.space_group_name_H-M   'P 1'
#
loop_
_entity.id
_entity.type
_entity.pdbx_description
1 polymer ?
#
loop_
_entity_poly.entity_id
_entity_poly.type
_entity_poly.pdbx_seq_one_letter_code
_entity_poly.pdbx_strand_id
1 'polypeptide(L)'
;LVIGGNDTTRNSMSGGLLALNENPEEYRKLCADPTLIPSMVSEIIRWQTPLAHMRRTALEDFELGGKQIKKGDKVVMWYVSGNRDGDEIENADRFIIDRANPRHHLSFGFGVHQ
;
A
#
# COMPACT_ATOMS: atom_id res chain seq x y z
N LEU A 1 -17.29 -8.25 7.86
CA LEU A 1 -16.61 -7.52 8.95
C LEU A 1 -15.43 -8.30 9.54
N VAL A 2 -15.65 -9.51 10.05
CA VAL A 2 -14.60 -10.33 10.70
C VAL A 2 -13.35 -10.56 9.83
N ILE A 3 -13.53 -10.93 8.55
CA ILE A 3 -12.39 -11.21 7.66
C ILE A 3 -11.62 -9.92 7.29
N GLY A 4 -12.36 -8.86 6.95
CA GLY A 4 -11.78 -7.61 6.45
C GLY A 4 -10.89 -6.87 7.44
N GLY A 5 -11.17 -6.98 8.74
CA GLY A 5 -10.38 -6.33 9.80
C GLY A 5 -9.34 -7.22 10.49
N ASN A 6 -9.41 -8.55 10.31
CA ASN A 6 -8.50 -9.48 10.97
C ASN A 6 -7.17 -9.60 10.21
N ASP A 7 -7.22 -10.09 8.97
CA ASP A 7 -6.01 -10.46 8.23
C ASP A 7 -5.16 -9.23 7.88
N THR A 8 -5.81 -8.16 7.42
CA THR A 8 -5.17 -6.92 6.97
C THR A 8 -4.48 -6.19 8.11
N THR A 9 -5.17 -5.99 9.24
CA THR A 9 -4.61 -5.35 10.44
C THR A 9 -3.49 -6.18 11.03
N ARG A 10 -3.67 -7.50 11.15
CA ARG A 10 -2.65 -8.42 11.68
C ARG A 10 -1.38 -8.36 10.84
N ASN A 11 -1.51 -8.44 9.51
CA ASN A 11 -0.35 -8.42 8.62
C ASN A 11 0.34 -7.05 8.63
N SER A 12 -0.38 -5.93 8.80
CA SER A 12 0.23 -4.62 9.04
C SER A 12 1.04 -4.56 10.34
N MET A 13 0.53 -5.15 11.43
CA MET A 13 1.26 -5.18 12.71
C MET A 13 2.57 -5.98 12.58
N SER A 14 2.50 -7.20 12.04
CA SER A 14 3.69 -8.03 11.83
C SER A 14 4.67 -7.39 10.85
N GLY A 15 4.16 -6.82 9.76
CA GLY A 15 4.93 -6.12 8.73
C GLY A 15 5.66 -4.90 9.26
N GLY A 16 5.02 -4.13 10.13
CA GLY A 16 5.64 -2.96 10.77
C GLY A 16 6.82 -3.34 11.65
N LEU A 17 6.71 -4.42 12.44
CA LEU A 17 7.83 -4.93 13.23
C LEU A 17 8.99 -5.39 12.34
N LEU A 18 8.70 -6.11 11.25
CA LEU A 18 9.72 -6.52 10.28
C LEU A 18 10.41 -5.31 9.65
N ALA A 19 9.64 -4.34 9.15
CA ALA A 19 10.17 -3.15 8.50
C ALA A 19 11.05 -2.32 9.43
N LEU A 20 10.65 -2.13 10.70
CA LEU A 20 11.48 -1.45 11.69
C LEU A 20 12.75 -2.22 12.03
N ASN A 21 12.70 -3.56 12.05
CA ASN A 21 13.87 -4.40 12.27
C ASN A 21 14.87 -4.34 11.11
N GLU A 22 14.37 -4.32 9.86
CA GLU A 22 15.19 -4.22 8.66
C GLU A 22 15.75 -2.80 8.42
N ASN A 23 15.15 -1.78 9.04
CA ASN A 23 15.54 -0.36 8.91
C ASN A 23 15.80 0.26 10.31
N PRO A 24 16.87 -0.17 11.01
CA PRO A 24 17.13 0.23 12.40
C PRO A 24 17.39 1.73 12.59
N GLU A 25 17.75 2.46 11.53
CA GLU A 25 17.82 3.92 11.52
C GLU A 25 16.44 4.57 11.65
N GLU A 26 15.43 4.05 10.96
CA GLU A 26 14.05 4.54 11.08
C GLU A 26 13.49 4.20 12.47
N TYR A 27 13.82 3.02 13.02
CA TYR A 27 13.47 2.69 14.40
C TYR A 27 14.11 3.63 15.42
N ARG A 28 15.40 3.96 15.27
CA ARG A 28 16.07 4.95 16.14
C ARG A 28 15.45 6.34 16.00
N LYS A 29 15.08 6.75 14.78
CA LYS A 29 14.37 8.01 14.52
C LYS A 29 13.03 8.05 15.26
N LEU A 30 12.25 6.97 15.20
CA LEU A 30 10.99 6.83 15.93
C LEU A 30 11.17 6.90 17.45
N CYS A 31 12.19 6.23 17.99
CA CYS A 31 12.48 6.29 19.43
C CYS A 31 12.88 7.70 19.89
N ALA A 32 13.57 8.47 19.03
CA ALA A 32 13.96 9.84 19.32
C ALA A 32 12.78 10.82 19.20
N ASP A 33 11.84 10.56 18.28
CA ASP A 33 10.66 11.38 18.05
C ASP A 33 9.38 10.54 17.86
N PRO A 34 8.64 10.26 18.95
CA PRO A 34 7.37 9.55 18.88
C PRO A 34 6.26 10.30 18.14
N THR A 35 6.43 11.59 17.82
CA THR A 35 5.42 12.33 17.04
C THR A 35 5.32 11.81 15.59
N LEU A 36 6.30 11.02 15.13
CA LEU A 36 6.30 10.34 13.84
C LEU A 36 5.35 9.14 13.74
N ILE A 37 4.78 8.66 14.85
CA ILE A 37 3.90 7.47 14.86
C ILE A 37 2.76 7.56 13.82
N PRO A 38 2.00 8.66 13.67
CA PRO A 38 0.93 8.73 12.68
C PRO A 38 1.42 8.61 11.23
N SER A 39 2.60 9.17 10.93
CA SER A 39 3.23 9.05 9.60
C SER A 39 3.73 7.62 9.37
N MET A 40 4.43 7.05 10.36
CA MET A 40 4.93 5.67 10.34
C MET A 40 3.79 4.67 10.09
N VAL A 41 2.63 4.83 10.73
CA VAL A 41 1.49 3.93 10.52
C VAL A 41 1.05 3.92 9.06
N SER A 42 0.93 5.08 8.42
CA SER A 42 0.61 5.16 6.99
C SER A 42 1.72 4.55 6.11
N GLU A 43 2.99 4.78 6.45
CA GLU A 43 4.11 4.17 5.72
C GLU A 43 4.15 2.63 5.88
N ILE A 44 3.87 2.08 7.06
CA ILE A 44 3.79 0.62 7.28
C ILE A 44 2.70 0.04 6.38
N ILE A 45 1.53 0.68 6.33
CA ILE A 45 0.40 0.21 5.54
C ILE A 45 0.72 0.26 4.03
N ARG A 46 1.41 1.30 3.57
CA ARG A 46 1.93 1.39 2.19
C ARG A 46 2.96 0.29 1.91
N TRP A 47 4.01 0.21 2.72
CA TRP A 47 5.16 -0.66 2.47
C TRP A 47 4.78 -2.14 2.51
N GLN A 48 3.95 -2.53 3.49
CA GLN A 48 3.46 -3.89 3.65
C GLN A 48 2.42 -4.28 2.60
N THR A 49 1.58 -3.34 2.17
CA THR A 49 0.43 -3.58 1.27
C THR A 49 -0.33 -4.88 1.60
N PRO A 50 -1.07 -4.94 2.73
CA PRO A 50 -1.63 -6.19 3.26
C PRO A 50 -2.56 -6.94 2.31
N LEU A 51 -3.20 -6.22 1.38
CA LEU A 51 -3.96 -6.79 0.27
C LEU A 51 -3.23 -6.46 -1.03
N ALA A 52 -2.60 -7.48 -1.63
CA ALA A 52 -1.80 -7.29 -2.83
C ALA A 52 -2.62 -6.80 -4.04
N HIS A 53 -3.89 -7.22 -4.14
CA HIS A 53 -4.73 -6.85 -5.26
C HIS A 53 -6.23 -6.87 -4.94
N MET A 54 -6.99 -6.17 -5.80
CA MET A 54 -8.43 -6.31 -5.95
C MET A 54 -8.76 -6.50 -7.42
N ARG A 55 -9.83 -7.25 -7.69
CA ARG A 55 -10.23 -7.60 -9.06
C ARG A 55 -11.55 -6.92 -9.46
N ARG A 56 -11.67 -6.58 -10.74
CA ARG A 56 -12.85 -6.04 -11.43
C ARG A 56 -13.18 -6.89 -12.66
N THR A 57 -14.39 -6.70 -13.19
CA THR A 57 -14.84 -7.32 -14.45
C THR A 57 -15.15 -6.20 -15.42
N ALA A 58 -14.59 -6.22 -16.62
CA ALA A 58 -14.93 -5.26 -17.66
C ALA A 58 -16.38 -5.46 -18.12
N LEU A 59 -17.19 -4.40 -18.09
CA LEU A 59 -18.60 -4.47 -18.50
C LEU A 59 -18.79 -4.26 -20.01
N GLU A 60 -17.78 -3.68 -20.65
CA GLU A 60 -17.67 -3.41 -22.07
C GLU A 60 -16.21 -3.49 -22.51
N ASP A 61 -15.96 -3.46 -23.82
CA ASP A 61 -14.61 -3.35 -24.37
C ASP A 61 -14.04 -1.96 -24.06
N PHE A 62 -12.78 -1.89 -23.61
CA PHE A 62 -12.12 -0.63 -23.25
C PHE A 62 -10.61 -0.68 -23.49
N GLU A 63 -9.99 0.46 -23.77
CA GLU A 63 -8.54 0.56 -23.96
C GLU A 63 -7.83 1.17 -22.74
N LEU A 64 -6.86 0.46 -22.18
CA LEU A 64 -6.05 0.91 -21.05
C LEU A 64 -4.57 0.65 -21.33
N GLY A 65 -3.73 1.68 -21.17
CA GLY A 65 -2.28 1.56 -21.39
C GLY A 65 -1.91 1.06 -22.80
N GLY A 66 -2.68 1.45 -23.82
CA GLY A 66 -2.51 0.98 -25.19
C GLY A 66 -2.88 -0.49 -25.43
N LYS A 67 -3.58 -1.13 -24.48
CA LYS A 67 -4.05 -2.53 -24.58
C LYS A 67 -5.57 -2.58 -24.58
N GLN A 68 -6.13 -3.47 -25.40
CA GLN A 68 -7.56 -3.73 -25.47
C GLN A 68 -7.96 -4.74 -24.39
N ILE A 69 -8.88 -4.34 -23.51
CA ILE A 69 -9.55 -5.19 -22.53
C ILE A 69 -10.94 -5.50 -23.07
N LYS A 70 -11.33 -6.76 -23.09
CA LYS A 70 -12.62 -7.19 -23.64
C LYS A 70 -13.69 -7.28 -22.56
N LYS A 71 -14.94 -7.08 -22.96
CA LYS A 71 -16.11 -7.32 -22.11
C LYS A 71 -16.03 -8.71 -21.48
N GLY A 72 -16.16 -8.77 -20.16
CA GLY A 72 -16.09 -9.99 -19.37
C GLY A 72 -14.69 -10.32 -18.83
N ASP A 73 -13.64 -9.65 -19.31
CA ASP A 73 -12.28 -9.86 -18.82
C ASP A 73 -12.16 -9.51 -17.33
N LYS A 74 -11.34 -10.30 -16.63
CA LYS A 74 -10.94 -10.01 -15.26
C LYS A 74 -9.78 -9.04 -15.28
N VAL A 75 -9.97 -7.87 -14.68
CA VAL A 75 -8.94 -6.84 -14.54
C VAL A 75 -8.48 -6.82 -13.08
N VAL A 76 -7.18 -6.95 -12.85
CA VAL A 76 -6.60 -6.98 -11.51
C VAL A 76 -5.80 -5.70 -11.27
N MET A 77 -6.13 -5.00 -10.19
CA MET A 77 -5.38 -3.83 -9.73
C MET A 77 -4.38 -4.31 -8.68
N TRP A 78 -3.11 -4.34 -9.04
CA TRP A 78 -2.01 -4.78 -8.16
C TRP A 78 -1.53 -3.62 -7.29
N TYR A 79 -2.20 -3.39 -6.16
CA TYR A 79 -1.81 -2.35 -5.20
C TYR A 79 -0.36 -2.51 -4.74
N VAL A 80 0.13 -3.75 -4.60
CA VAL A 80 1.52 -4.02 -4.23
C VAL A 80 2.51 -3.47 -5.27
N SER A 81 2.14 -3.44 -6.55
CA SER A 81 2.95 -2.82 -7.60
C SER A 81 2.83 -1.30 -7.55
N GLY A 82 1.62 -0.76 -7.45
CA GLY A 82 1.40 0.69 -7.44
C GLY A 82 2.01 1.39 -6.22
N ASN A 83 2.02 0.76 -5.05
CA ASN A 83 2.70 1.28 -3.86
C ASN A 83 4.23 1.27 -3.98
N ARG A 84 4.79 0.62 -5.00
CA ARG A 84 6.22 0.57 -5.34
C ARG A 84 6.54 1.32 -6.65
N ASP A 85 5.57 2.06 -7.18
CA ASP A 85 5.76 2.82 -8.41
C ASP A 85 6.65 4.04 -8.16
N GLY A 86 7.81 4.08 -8.81
CA GLY A 86 8.79 5.15 -8.67
C GLY A 86 8.40 6.45 -9.35
N ASP A 87 7.43 6.42 -10.28
CA ASP A 87 6.93 7.62 -10.95
C ASP A 87 6.01 8.43 -10.02
N GLU A 88 5.36 7.78 -9.05
CA GLU A 88 4.44 8.40 -8.09
C GLU A 88 5.02 8.52 -6.67
N ILE A 89 5.87 7.59 -6.26
CA ILE A 89 6.43 7.52 -4.90
C ILE A 89 7.95 7.49 -4.98
N GLU A 90 8.58 8.60 -4.61
CA GLU A 90 10.05 8.68 -4.58
C GLU A 90 10.64 7.64 -3.60
N ASN A 91 11.67 6.90 -4.05
CA ASN A 91 12.28 5.81 -3.26
C ASN A 91 11.24 4.79 -2.76
N ALA A 92 10.31 4.37 -3.62
CA ALA A 92 9.13 3.59 -3.25
C ALA A 92 9.42 2.29 -2.49
N ASP A 93 10.54 1.62 -2.77
CA ASP A 93 10.93 0.38 -2.08
C ASP A 93 11.47 0.60 -0.67
N ARG A 94 11.94 1.81 -0.35
CA ARG A 94 12.47 2.13 0.97
C ARG A 94 11.33 2.34 1.96
N PHE A 95 11.55 1.89 3.19
CA PHE A 95 10.69 2.20 4.33
C PHE A 95 11.18 3.51 4.95
N ILE A 96 10.38 4.57 4.88
CA ILE A 96 10.75 5.92 5.32
C ILE A 96 9.60 6.49 6.17
N ILE A 97 9.78 6.56 7.49
CA ILE A 97 8.66 6.83 8.41
C ILE A 97 8.22 8.30 8.44
N ASP A 98 9.06 9.19 7.93
CA ASP A 98 8.86 10.64 7.82
C ASP A 98 8.65 11.07 6.35
N ARG A 99 8.17 10.17 5.49
CA ARG A 99 7.77 10.50 4.12
C ARG A 99 6.78 11.67 4.12
N ALA A 100 6.99 12.65 3.24
CA ALA A 100 6.17 13.88 3.22
C ALA A 100 4.67 13.62 2.99
N ASN A 101 4.31 12.63 2.15
CA ASN A 101 2.93 12.30 1.80
C ASN A 101 2.62 10.81 2.10
N PRO A 102 2.67 10.37 3.37
CA PRO A 102 2.65 8.95 3.71
C PRO A 102 1.26 8.32 3.50
N ARG A 103 0.20 9.15 3.40
CA ARG A 103 -1.18 8.72 3.11
C ARG A 103 -1.47 8.54 1.61
N HIS A 104 -0.55 8.94 0.74
CA HIS A 104 -0.70 8.76 -0.70
C HIS A 104 -0.29 7.33 -1.08
N HIS A 105 -1.17 6.36 -0.80
CA HIS A 105 -0.95 4.94 -1.06
C HIS A 105 -2.27 4.23 -1.43
N LEU A 106 -2.17 3.06 -2.07
CA LEU A 106 -3.31 2.29 -2.57
C LEU A 106 -3.74 1.13 -1.65
N SER A 107 -3.14 0.96 -0.48
CA SER A 107 -3.40 -0.21 0.40
C SER A 107 -4.85 -0.32 0.91
N PHE A 108 -5.59 0.79 0.93
CA PHE A 108 -7.03 0.80 1.22
C PHE A 108 -7.91 0.88 -0.03
N GLY A 109 -7.32 0.80 -1.22
CA GLY A 109 -7.98 1.12 -2.48
C GLY A 109 -8.29 2.62 -2.60
N PHE A 110 -9.17 2.94 -3.54
CA PHE A 110 -9.63 4.30 -3.80
C PHE A 110 -11.05 4.27 -4.40
N GLY A 111 -11.81 5.35 -4.21
CA GLY A 111 -13.17 5.50 -4.72
C GLY A 111 -14.24 4.88 -3.81
N VAL A 112 -15.38 4.50 -4.39
CA VAL A 112 -16.61 4.12 -3.64
C VAL A 112 -16.50 2.87 -2.75
N HIS A 113 -15.39 2.14 -2.82
CA HIS A 113 -15.13 0.92 -2.04
C HIS A 113 -14.01 1.10 -1.01
N GLN A 114 -13.58 2.33 -0.75
CA GLN A 114 -12.62 2.66 0.31
C GLN A 114 -13.27 2.59 1.69
#